data_AF-A0A382EUP2-F1
#
_entry.id   AF-A0A382EUP2-F1
#
_cell.length_a   1.000
_cell.length_b   1.000
_cell.length_c   1.000
_cell.angle_alpha   90.00
_cell.angle_beta   90.00
_cell.angle_gamma   90.00
#
_symmetry.space_group_name_H-M   'P 1'
#
loop_
_entity.id
_entity.type
_entity.pdbx_description
1 polymer ?
#
loop_
_entity_poly.entity_id
_entity_poly.type
_entity_poly.pdbx_seq_one_letter_code
_entity_poly.pdbx_strand_id
1 'polypeptide(L)'
;MKRIKKNHYKEFRPICINEGCGSFVATRKVNKNGTYDIRAECGKCHSGFRNRPGVTPHKKTYCENRDGRLGIVCEAKIEDTCMLEMDHINSDKWNNDPVNVQTLCRNCHAYKTKLNGDSKNNKSVLYTDLNNKIETTLTKYMD
;
A
#
# COMPACT_ATOMS: atom_id res chain seq x y z
N MET A 1 17.23 -5.10 -20.29
CA MET A 1 17.75 -5.84 -19.12
C MET A 1 16.81 -7.00 -18.83
N LYS A 2 17.29 -8.24 -18.74
CA LYS A 2 16.46 -9.46 -18.68
C LYS A 2 15.85 -9.60 -17.27
N ARG A 3 14.55 -9.36 -17.11
CA ARG A 3 13.85 -9.46 -15.82
C ARG A 3 13.31 -10.87 -15.62
N ILE A 4 13.56 -11.49 -14.46
CA ILE A 4 13.04 -12.83 -14.11
C ILE A 4 11.74 -12.67 -13.32
N LYS A 5 10.66 -13.32 -13.77
CA LYS A 5 9.35 -13.31 -13.11
C LYS A 5 9.37 -14.24 -11.90
N LYS A 6 8.99 -13.74 -10.73
CA LYS A 6 8.99 -14.49 -9.45
C LYS A 6 7.59 -14.61 -8.84
N ASN A 7 7.39 -15.59 -7.96
CA ASN A 7 6.17 -15.71 -7.17
C ASN A 7 6.28 -14.83 -5.92
N HIS A 8 5.52 -13.73 -5.88
CA HIS A 8 5.52 -12.76 -4.78
C HIS A 8 5.54 -13.42 -3.39
N TYR A 9 4.62 -14.33 -3.09
CA TYR A 9 4.47 -14.83 -1.71
C TYR A 9 5.57 -15.79 -1.24
N LYS A 10 6.21 -16.52 -2.17
CA LYS A 10 7.28 -17.47 -1.80
C LYS A 10 8.65 -16.80 -1.73
N GLU A 11 8.82 -15.66 -2.40
CA GLU A 11 10.14 -15.08 -2.66
C GLU A 11 10.32 -13.67 -2.07
N PHE A 12 9.22 -12.93 -1.81
CA PHE A 12 9.30 -11.60 -1.24
C PHE A 12 8.01 -11.17 -0.52
N ARG A 13 8.12 -10.86 0.77
CA ARG A 13 7.03 -10.26 1.53
C ARG A 13 7.51 -8.95 2.16
N PRO A 14 6.82 -7.82 1.90
CA PRO A 14 7.19 -6.56 2.52
C PRO A 14 7.07 -6.61 4.04
N ILE A 15 7.85 -5.77 4.71
CA ILE A 15 7.72 -5.51 6.14
C ILE A 15 6.58 -4.53 6.41
N CYS A 16 6.07 -4.57 7.64
CA CYS A 16 5.04 -3.67 8.14
C CYS A 16 5.45 -2.21 7.97
N ILE A 17 4.53 -1.39 7.47
CA ILE A 17 4.76 0.03 7.20
C ILE A 17 5.06 0.86 8.44
N ASN A 18 4.53 0.44 9.61
CA ASN A 18 4.77 1.12 10.88
C ASN A 18 6.23 0.95 11.31
N GLU A 19 6.90 2.08 11.52
CA GLU A 19 8.31 2.16 11.88
C GLU A 19 8.59 1.37 13.16
N GLY A 20 9.70 0.63 13.19
CA GLY A 20 10.10 -0.20 14.33
C GLY A 20 9.35 -1.54 14.50
N CYS A 21 8.31 -1.83 13.70
CA CYS A 21 7.58 -3.11 13.85
C CYS A 21 8.38 -4.33 13.34
N GLY A 22 9.07 -4.22 12.20
CA GLY A 22 9.89 -5.28 11.59
C GLY A 22 9.16 -6.55 11.10
N SER A 23 7.91 -6.77 11.49
CA SER A 23 7.12 -7.95 11.12
C SER A 23 6.64 -7.89 9.68
N PHE A 24 6.46 -9.03 9.02
CA PHE A 24 5.87 -9.08 7.68
C PHE A 24 4.41 -8.59 7.63
N VAL A 25 4.03 -7.96 6.52
CA VAL A 25 2.65 -7.49 6.27
C VAL A 25 1.65 -8.63 6.27
N ALA A 26 0.39 -8.42 6.67
CA ALA A 26 -0.63 -9.47 6.67
C ALA A 26 -1.25 -9.70 5.28
N THR A 27 -1.55 -10.96 4.97
CA THR A 27 -2.41 -11.32 3.83
C THR A 27 -3.87 -11.02 4.19
N ARG A 28 -4.56 -10.24 3.36
CA ARG A 28 -6.01 -9.99 3.47
C ARG A 28 -6.81 -11.16 2.92
N LYS A 29 -6.49 -11.62 1.71
CA LYS A 29 -7.13 -12.77 1.06
C LYS A 29 -6.23 -13.35 -0.01
N VAL A 30 -6.51 -14.60 -0.38
CA VAL A 30 -5.99 -15.22 -1.60
C VAL A 30 -7.09 -15.15 -2.66
N ASN A 31 -6.78 -14.59 -3.83
CA ASN A 31 -7.72 -14.48 -4.93
C ASN A 31 -7.90 -15.83 -5.63
N LYS A 32 -9.02 -16.01 -6.36
CA LYS A 32 -9.33 -17.25 -7.10
C LYS A 32 -8.23 -17.66 -8.10
N ASN A 33 -7.48 -16.68 -8.61
CA ASN A 33 -6.36 -16.88 -9.54
C ASN A 33 -5.01 -17.16 -8.85
N GLY A 34 -5.01 -17.39 -7.52
CA GLY A 34 -3.82 -17.68 -6.73
C GLY A 34 -2.96 -16.46 -6.35
N THR A 35 -3.34 -15.24 -6.75
CA THR A 35 -2.61 -14.03 -6.31
C THR A 35 -3.00 -13.64 -4.89
N TYR A 36 -2.08 -13.00 -4.18
CA TYR A 36 -2.29 -12.57 -2.80
C TYR A 36 -2.67 -11.09 -2.77
N ASP A 37 -3.70 -10.78 -2.00
CA ASP A 37 -4.06 -9.42 -1.62
C ASP A 37 -3.48 -9.16 -0.22
N ILE A 38 -2.53 -8.24 -0.12
CA ILE A 38 -1.79 -7.94 1.11
C ILE A 38 -2.19 -6.57 1.66
N ARG A 39 -1.98 -6.39 2.97
CA ARG A 39 -2.13 -5.10 3.67
C ARG A 39 -0.79 -4.36 3.70
N ALA A 40 -0.82 -3.07 4.06
CA ALA A 40 0.40 -2.33 4.38
C ALA A 40 0.95 -2.65 5.79
N GLU A 41 0.08 -3.16 6.68
CA GLU A 41 0.41 -3.49 8.07
C GLU A 41 0.50 -4.99 8.30
N CYS A 42 1.26 -5.39 9.33
CA CYS A 42 1.15 -6.74 9.90
C CYS A 42 -0.20 -6.93 10.62
N GLY A 43 -0.55 -8.17 10.95
CA GLY A 43 -1.83 -8.48 11.60
C GLY A 43 -1.98 -7.80 12.97
N LYS A 44 -0.92 -7.78 13.77
CA LYS A 44 -0.92 -7.15 15.10
C LYS A 44 -1.16 -5.64 15.03
N CYS A 45 -0.44 -4.95 14.14
CA CYS A 45 -0.61 -3.51 13.92
C CYS A 45 -2.01 -3.19 13.39
N HIS A 46 -2.51 -3.99 12.46
CA HIS A 46 -3.84 -3.81 11.88
C HIS A 46 -4.96 -3.96 12.93
N SER A 47 -4.83 -4.91 13.86
CA SER A 47 -5.79 -5.12 14.96
C SER A 47 -5.75 -4.06 16.07
N GLY A 48 -5.02 -2.94 15.87
CA GLY A 48 -4.98 -1.81 16.80
C GLY A 48 -3.72 -1.75 17.67
N PHE A 49 -2.86 -2.75 17.67
CA PHE A 49 -1.63 -2.77 18.50
C PHE A 49 -0.44 -2.04 17.84
N ARG A 50 -0.70 -1.04 16.99
CA ARG A 50 0.34 -0.20 16.37
C ARG A 50 0.89 0.89 17.31
N ASN A 51 0.14 1.23 18.37
CA ASN A 51 0.54 2.21 19.39
C ASN A 51 1.21 1.49 20.57
N ARG A 52 2.36 0.85 20.33
CA ARG A 52 3.11 0.12 21.37
C ARG A 52 4.56 0.63 21.45
N PRO A 53 5.25 0.46 22.58
CA PRO A 53 6.65 0.88 22.70
C PRO A 53 7.52 0.37 21.55
N GLY A 54 8.32 1.26 20.98
CA GLY A 54 9.21 0.97 19.86
C GLY A 54 8.53 0.88 18.49
N VAL A 55 7.22 1.18 18.38
CA VAL A 55 6.51 1.21 17.09
C VAL A 55 5.78 2.52 16.89
N THR A 56 6.07 3.18 15.77
CA THR A 56 5.42 4.44 15.38
C THR A 56 4.49 4.20 14.19
N PRO A 57 3.19 4.54 14.31
CA PRO A 57 2.24 4.44 13.21
C PRO A 57 2.67 5.31 12.02
N HIS A 58 2.65 4.73 10.82
CA HIS A 58 2.92 5.49 9.60
C HIS A 58 1.73 6.39 9.20
N LYS A 59 0.50 5.88 9.42
CA LYS A 59 -0.75 6.59 9.12
C LYS A 59 -0.81 7.92 9.87
N LYS A 60 -1.04 9.01 9.15
CA LYS A 60 -1.18 10.35 9.70
C LYS A 60 -2.57 10.58 10.30
N THR A 61 -2.70 11.66 11.06
CA THR A 61 -3.98 12.10 11.64
C THR A 61 -4.76 13.06 10.72
N TYR A 62 -4.23 13.34 9.53
CA TYR A 62 -4.84 14.23 8.55
C TYR A 62 -4.77 13.62 7.13
N CYS A 63 -5.61 14.13 6.23
CA CYS A 63 -5.55 13.80 4.80
C CYS A 63 -4.41 14.58 4.15
N GLU A 64 -3.51 13.89 3.48
CA GLU A 64 -2.35 14.50 2.83
C GLU A 64 -2.68 15.19 1.51
N ASN A 65 -3.83 14.92 0.89
CA ASN A 65 -4.31 15.61 -0.32
C ASN A 65 -4.79 17.06 -0.06
N ARG A 66 -4.37 17.68 1.04
CA ARG A 66 -4.56 19.12 1.29
C ARG A 66 -3.69 19.98 0.38
N ASP A 67 -2.63 19.40 -0.17
CA ASP A 67 -1.73 20.03 -1.14
C ASP A 67 -2.22 19.91 -2.59
N GLY A 68 -3.35 19.25 -2.83
CA GLY A 68 -3.88 19.07 -4.18
C GLY A 68 -3.16 18.02 -5.03
N ARG A 69 -2.37 17.12 -4.44
CA ARG A 69 -1.59 16.09 -5.18
C ARG A 69 -2.42 15.18 -6.10
N LEU A 70 -3.73 15.10 -5.89
CA LEU A 70 -4.66 14.35 -6.74
C LEU A 70 -5.33 15.22 -7.82
N GLY A 71 -4.94 16.48 -7.99
CA GLY A 71 -5.61 17.45 -8.87
C GLY A 71 -6.87 18.08 -8.26
N ILE A 72 -7.23 17.69 -7.03
CA ILE A 72 -8.29 18.31 -6.22
C ILE A 72 -7.75 18.58 -4.82
N VAL A 73 -8.14 19.69 -4.20
CA VAL A 73 -7.75 20.01 -2.82
C VAL A 73 -8.76 19.38 -1.85
N CYS A 74 -8.26 18.67 -0.84
CA CYS A 74 -9.10 18.08 0.20
C CYS A 74 -9.50 19.12 1.26
N GLU A 75 -10.80 19.42 1.35
CA GLU A 75 -11.37 20.32 2.37
C GLU A 75 -12.03 19.57 3.55
N ALA A 76 -11.90 18.24 3.59
CA ALA A 76 -12.57 17.42 4.59
C ALA A 76 -12.07 17.74 6.01
N LYS A 77 -13.01 18.02 6.91
CA LYS A 77 -12.75 18.03 8.35
C LYS A 77 -12.60 16.58 8.83
N ILE A 78 -11.47 16.28 9.46
CA ILE A 78 -11.17 14.95 9.99
C ILE A 78 -11.44 14.96 11.49
N GLU A 79 -12.50 14.29 11.91
CA GLU A 79 -12.85 14.15 13.34
C GLU A 79 -12.16 12.94 13.98
N ASP A 80 -11.99 11.85 13.21
CA ASP A 80 -11.40 10.62 13.71
C ASP A 80 -10.56 9.89 12.65
N THR A 81 -9.58 9.11 13.11
CA THR A 81 -8.68 8.33 12.25
C THR A 81 -9.40 7.27 11.42
N CYS A 82 -10.61 6.85 11.77
CA CYS A 82 -11.45 5.95 10.98
C CYS A 82 -11.90 6.56 9.64
N MET A 83 -11.85 7.89 9.51
CA MET A 83 -12.16 8.62 8.26
C MET A 83 -11.00 8.61 7.26
N LEU A 84 -9.82 8.16 7.71
CA LEU A 84 -8.61 8.08 6.91
C LEU A 84 -8.31 6.64 6.51
N GLU A 85 -7.57 6.45 5.43
CA GLU A 85 -7.05 5.18 4.92
C GLU A 85 -5.58 5.38 4.51
N MET A 86 -4.77 4.33 4.62
CA MET A 86 -3.44 4.31 4.01
C MET A 86 -3.56 3.79 2.59
N ASP A 87 -2.88 4.47 1.67
CA ASP A 87 -2.97 4.23 0.24
C ASP A 87 -1.58 4.25 -0.40
N HIS A 88 -1.33 3.33 -1.33
CA HIS A 88 -0.08 3.30 -2.08
C HIS A 88 -0.15 4.29 -3.25
N ILE A 89 0.78 5.24 -3.32
CA ILE A 89 0.83 6.30 -4.34
C ILE A 89 0.85 5.69 -5.75
N ASN A 90 1.72 4.70 -5.97
CA ASN A 90 1.84 4.00 -7.25
C ASN A 90 0.79 2.88 -7.47
N SER A 91 -0.14 2.70 -6.53
CA SER A 91 -1.17 1.65 -6.51
C SER A 91 -0.66 0.21 -6.35
N ASP A 92 0.66 0.00 -6.20
CA ASP A 92 1.27 -1.31 -6.02
C ASP A 92 1.42 -1.64 -4.53
N LYS A 93 0.56 -2.53 -4.02
CA LYS A 93 0.57 -2.94 -2.61
C LYS A 93 1.85 -3.68 -2.20
N TRP A 94 2.61 -4.20 -3.16
CA TRP A 94 3.89 -4.87 -2.89
C TRP A 94 5.05 -3.88 -2.76
N ASN A 95 4.86 -2.63 -3.22
CA ASN A 95 5.78 -1.53 -2.94
C ASN A 95 5.42 -0.85 -1.61
N ASN A 96 5.69 -1.54 -0.50
CA ASN A 96 5.32 -1.05 0.84
C ASN A 96 6.38 -0.14 1.49
N ASP A 97 7.02 0.69 0.68
CA ASP A 97 7.97 1.70 1.16
C ASP A 97 7.20 2.87 1.81
N PRO A 98 7.61 3.39 2.99
CA PRO A 98 7.05 4.60 3.58
C PRO A 98 6.91 5.78 2.63
N VAL A 99 7.81 5.98 1.66
CA VAL A 99 7.69 7.10 0.69
C VAL A 99 6.61 6.86 -0.36
N ASN A 100 6.18 5.61 -0.55
CA ASN A 100 5.13 5.21 -1.48
C ASN A 100 3.76 5.06 -0.79
N VAL A 101 3.65 5.34 0.51
CA VAL A 101 2.38 5.29 1.24
C VAL A 101 1.97 6.69 1.66
N GLN A 102 0.69 7.01 1.48
CA GLN A 102 0.07 8.26 1.87
C GLN A 102 -1.21 8.01 2.67
N THR A 103 -1.58 8.99 3.49
CA THR A 103 -2.81 8.99 4.27
C THR A 103 -3.86 9.84 3.58
N LEU A 104 -4.95 9.22 3.12
CA LEU A 104 -6.04 9.89 2.43
C LEU A 104 -7.34 9.73 3.21
N CYS A 105 -8.23 10.74 3.18
CA CYS A 105 -9.60 10.53 3.63
C CYS A 105 -10.35 9.58 2.68
N ARG A 106 -11.44 8.96 3.15
CA ARG A 106 -12.23 8.00 2.36
C ARG A 106 -12.66 8.57 1.00
N ASN A 107 -13.01 9.86 0.93
CA ASN A 107 -13.41 10.52 -0.32
C ASN A 107 -12.23 10.67 -1.29
N CYS A 108 -11.08 11.18 -0.84
CA CYS A 108 -9.89 11.30 -1.68
C CYS A 108 -9.34 9.93 -2.11
N HIS A 109 -9.40 8.94 -1.23
CA HIS A 109 -9.00 7.57 -1.55
C HIS A 109 -9.90 6.96 -2.65
N ALA A 110 -11.22 7.14 -2.55
CA ALA A 110 -12.16 6.68 -3.58
C ALA A 110 -11.92 7.41 -4.93
N TYR A 111 -11.66 8.72 -4.88
CA TYR A 111 -11.33 9.51 -6.07
C TYR A 111 -10.05 9.00 -6.75
N LYS A 112 -8.95 8.82 -6.01
CA LYS A 112 -7.72 8.23 -6.54
C LYS A 112 -7.96 6.84 -7.10
N THR A 113 -8.70 5.98 -6.40
CA THR A 113 -9.01 4.62 -6.85
C THR A 113 -9.63 4.64 -8.25
N LYS A 114 -10.58 5.55 -8.50
CA LYS A 114 -11.21 5.73 -9.80
C LYS A 114 -10.24 6.28 -10.85
N LEU A 115 -9.48 7.33 -10.50
CA LEU A 115 -8.52 7.99 -11.39
C LEU A 115 -7.43 7.01 -11.85
N ASN A 116 -6.90 6.21 -10.94
CA ASN A 116 -5.76 5.32 -11.19
C ASN A 116 -6.16 3.93 -11.69
N GLY A 117 -7.45 3.61 -11.68
CA GLY A 117 -7.98 2.29 -12.03
C GLY A 117 -7.61 1.21 -11.00
N ASP A 118 -7.51 1.56 -9.71
CA ASP A 118 -7.03 0.66 -8.65
C ASP A 118 -8.02 -0.48 -8.36
N SER A 119 -9.29 -0.30 -8.73
CA SER A 119 -10.34 -1.32 -8.65
C SER A 119 -10.31 -2.33 -9.81
N LYS A 120 -9.46 -2.12 -10.83
CA LYS A 120 -9.31 -3.05 -11.94
C LYS A 120 -8.52 -4.30 -11.50
N ASN A 121 -8.55 -5.34 -12.33
CA ASN A 121 -7.81 -6.60 -12.08
C ASN A 121 -6.29 -6.46 -12.30
N ASN A 122 -5.70 -5.34 -11.86
CA ASN A 122 -4.27 -5.06 -11.99
C ASN A 122 -3.44 -6.15 -11.31
N LYS A 123 -2.29 -6.47 -11.89
CA LYS A 123 -1.40 -7.51 -11.38
C LYS A 123 -0.04 -6.90 -11.09
N SER A 124 0.35 -6.91 -9.83
CA SER A 124 1.76 -6.67 -9.49
C SER A 124 2.58 -7.84 -10.01
N VAL A 125 3.74 -7.51 -10.58
CA VAL A 125 4.74 -8.48 -11.03
C VAL A 125 6.03 -8.20 -10.29
N LEU A 126 6.61 -9.25 -9.70
CA LEU A 126 7.88 -9.21 -9.00
C LEU A 126 8.99 -9.43 -10.01
N TYR A 127 9.93 -8.49 -10.04
CA TYR A 127 11.17 -8.61 -10.77
C TYR A 127 12.35 -8.57 -9.80
N THR A 128 13.42 -9.26 -10.16
CA THR A 128 14.74 -9.04 -9.54
C THR A 128 15.68 -8.57 -10.62
N ASP A 129 16.52 -7.60 -10.27
CA ASP A 129 17.66 -7.24 -11.12
C ASP A 129 18.81 -8.24 -10.96
N LEU A 130 19.91 -7.99 -11.69
CA LEU A 130 21.13 -8.83 -11.64
C LEU A 130 21.87 -8.75 -10.29
N ASN A 131 21.55 -7.76 -9.46
CA ASN A 131 22.11 -7.54 -8.13
C ASN A 131 21.20 -8.09 -7.01
N ASN A 132 20.18 -8.88 -7.34
CA ASN A 132 19.15 -9.37 -6.42
C ASN A 132 18.32 -8.26 -5.74
N LYS A 133 18.33 -7.04 -6.26
CA LYS A 133 17.40 -6.00 -5.82
C LYS A 133 16.00 -6.35 -6.31
N ILE A 134 15.06 -6.37 -5.38
CA ILE A 134 13.66 -6.69 -5.65
C ILE A 134 12.93 -5.42 -6.06
N GLU A 135 12.33 -5.43 -7.24
CA GLU A 135 11.49 -4.35 -7.74
C GLU A 135 10.12 -4.90 -8.10
N THR A 136 9.08 -4.14 -7.77
CA THR A 136 7.69 -4.48 -8.09
C THR A 136 7.19 -3.54 -9.16
N THR A 137 6.47 -4.06 -10.14
CA THR A 137 5.81 -3.25 -11.16
C THR A 137 4.36 -3.67 -11.26
N LEU A 138 3.46 -2.71 -11.05
CA LEU A 138 2.04 -2.92 -11.27
C LEU A 138 1.75 -2.88 -12.77
N THR A 139 1.32 -4.01 -13.32
CA THR A 139 0.73 -4.04 -14.65
C THR A 139 -0.70 -3.55 -14.54
N LYS A 140 -0.95 -2.34 -15.06
CA LYS A 140 -2.30 -1.79 -15.18
C LYS A 140 -2.94 -2.28 -16.47
N TYR A 141 -4.15 -2.80 -16.38
CA TYR A 141 -4.96 -3.03 -17.57
C TYR A 141 -5.53 -1.67 -18.00
N MET A 142 -4.92 -1.09 -19.04
CA MET A 142 -5.51 0.05 -19.74
C MET A 142 -6.67 -0.48 -20.59
N ASP A 143 -7.77 0.26 -20.60
CA ASP A 143 -8.85 0.03 -21.57
C ASP A 143 -8.44 0.66 -22.90
#